data_AF-G9YU20-F1
#
_entry.id   AF-G9YU20-F1
#
_cell.length_a   1.000
_cell.length_b   1.000
_cell.length_c   1.000
_cell.angle_alpha   90.00
_cell.angle_beta   90.00
_cell.angle_gamma   90.00
#
_symmetry.space_group_name_H-M   'P 1'
#
loop_
_entity.id
_entity.type
_entity.pdbx_description
1 polymer ?
#
loop_
_entity_poly.entity_id
_entity_poly.type
_entity_poly.pdbx_seq_one_letter_code
_entity_poly.pdbx_strand_id
1 'polypeptide(L)'
;MFGNVSVYSDYGKFDPYLFNTTGLQTHNKEKLFKEWGYTVDDARWLQAEIERQGRERYLSGQYELGKLNMFGQRINIRVTIPRKNGFGDISFVTG
;
A
#
# COMPACT_ATOMS: atom_id res chain seq x y z
N MET A 1 10.94 -20.14 -14.38
CA MET A 1 11.87 -19.58 -13.38
C MET A 1 11.10 -18.60 -12.53
N PHE A 2 10.83 -18.90 -11.25
CA PHE A 2 10.37 -17.88 -10.32
C PHE A 2 11.61 -17.15 -9.83
N GLY A 3 11.85 -15.93 -10.31
CA GLY A 3 12.92 -15.09 -9.81
C GLY A 3 12.72 -14.84 -8.31
N ASN A 4 13.80 -14.86 -7.53
CA ASN A 4 13.73 -14.55 -6.10
C ASN A 4 13.46 -13.04 -5.93
N VAL A 5 12.17 -12.67 -5.94
CA VAL A 5 11.73 -11.27 -5.79
C VAL A 5 11.50 -10.99 -4.31
N SER A 6 12.32 -10.11 -3.75
CA SER A 6 12.07 -9.51 -2.44
C SER A 6 11.17 -8.29 -2.60
N VAL A 7 10.31 -8.08 -1.60
CA VAL A 7 9.51 -6.86 -1.47
C VAL A 7 9.77 -6.28 -0.09
N TYR A 8 9.92 -4.97 -0.02
CA TYR A 8 10.13 -4.24 1.22
C TYR A 8 9.40 -2.92 1.16
N SER A 9 8.68 -2.62 2.24
CA SER A 9 8.14 -1.32 2.53
C SER A 9 8.58 -0.91 3.93
N ASP A 10 8.96 0.35 4.07
CA ASP A 10 9.34 0.91 5.36
C ASP A 10 8.11 1.09 6.26
N TYR A 11 8.19 0.67 7.52
CA TYR A 11 7.06 0.80 8.47
C TYR A 11 6.66 2.28 8.67
N GLY A 12 7.61 3.21 8.54
CA GLY A 12 7.39 4.66 8.57
C GLY A 12 6.34 5.16 7.58
N LYS A 13 6.13 4.44 6.47
CA LYS A 13 5.08 4.72 5.48
C LYS A 13 3.67 4.49 6.01
N PHE A 14 3.51 3.60 6.98
CA PHE A 14 2.25 3.31 7.63
C PHE A 14 2.12 4.15 8.90
N ASP A 15 3.17 4.18 9.70
CA ASP A 15 3.19 4.91 10.96
C ASP A 15 4.56 5.58 11.14
N PRO A 16 4.63 6.92 11.14
CA PRO A 16 3.52 7.86 11.32
C PRO A 16 2.85 8.33 10.02
N TYR A 17 3.30 7.96 8.82
CA TYR A 17 2.85 8.65 7.60
C TYR A 17 1.37 8.39 7.23
N LEU A 18 0.91 7.13 7.19
CA LEU A 18 -0.46 6.80 6.79
C LEU A 18 -1.47 7.10 7.89
N PHE A 19 -1.16 6.73 9.13
CA PHE A 19 -2.07 6.87 10.26
C PHE A 19 -1.90 8.18 11.04
N ASN A 20 -0.87 8.97 10.73
CA ASN A 20 -0.60 10.27 11.33
C ASN A 20 -0.62 10.25 12.86
N THR A 21 -0.03 9.22 13.48
CA THR A 21 0.00 9.08 14.96
C THR A 21 0.76 10.21 15.65
N THR A 22 1.72 10.83 14.95
CA THR A 22 2.49 11.97 15.46
C THR A 22 1.79 13.30 15.25
N GLY A 23 0.69 13.35 14.49
CA GLY A 23 -0.04 14.58 14.15
C GLY A 23 0.66 15.49 13.13
N LEU A 24 1.86 15.14 12.67
CA LEU A 24 2.69 15.96 11.79
C LEU A 24 2.38 15.77 10.28
N GLN A 25 1.65 14.71 9.94
CA GLN A 25 1.44 14.23 8.58
C GLN A 25 -0.05 14.38 8.18
N THR A 26 -0.49 15.62 7.94
CA THR A 26 -1.88 15.94 7.56
C THR A 26 -2.10 15.74 6.06
N HIS A 27 -2.13 14.50 5.60
CA HIS A 27 -2.36 14.19 4.20
C HIS A 27 -3.51 13.21 4.15
N ASN A 28 -4.74 13.76 4.03
CA ASN A 28 -6.11 13.18 4.04
C ASN A 28 -6.32 11.65 3.83
N LYS A 29 -5.33 10.90 3.32
CA LYS A 29 -5.19 9.45 3.39
C LYS A 29 -5.47 8.88 4.77
N GLU A 30 -5.11 9.53 5.87
CA GLU A 30 -5.44 9.03 7.20
C GLU A 30 -6.96 8.93 7.41
N LYS A 31 -7.73 9.82 6.77
CA LYS A 31 -9.19 9.78 6.80
C LYS A 31 -9.74 8.61 6.00
N LEU A 32 -9.17 8.32 4.82
CA LEU A 32 -9.61 7.21 3.98
C LEU A 32 -9.48 5.86 4.70
N PHE A 33 -8.31 5.57 5.27
CA PHE A 33 -8.11 4.29 5.97
C PHE A 33 -8.97 4.18 7.23
N LYS A 34 -9.18 5.28 7.97
CA LYS A 34 -10.13 5.33 9.09
C LYS A 34 -11.57 5.11 8.65
N GLU A 35 -11.99 5.71 7.54
CA GLU A 35 -13.32 5.50 6.93
C GLU A 35 -13.55 4.05 6.49
N TRP A 36 -12.49 3.28 6.29
CA TRP A 36 -12.54 1.86 5.95
C TRP A 36 -12.41 0.95 7.18
N GLY A 37 -12.27 1.53 8.37
CA GLY A 37 -12.21 0.84 9.66
C GLY A 37 -10.81 0.41 10.11
N TYR A 38 -9.75 0.92 9.46
CA TYR A 38 -8.37 0.60 9.83
C TYR A 38 -7.81 1.57 10.87
N THR A 39 -7.04 1.02 11.81
CA THR A 39 -6.28 1.80 12.82
C THR A 39 -4.78 1.50 12.69
N VAL A 40 -3.95 2.20 13.48
CA VAL A 40 -2.51 1.92 13.55
C VAL A 40 -2.20 0.48 13.94
N ASP A 41 -3.09 -0.18 14.70
CA ASP A 41 -2.93 -1.59 15.08
C ASP A 41 -2.91 -2.52 13.86
N ASP A 42 -3.52 -2.08 12.75
CA ASP A 42 -3.54 -2.80 11.48
C ASP A 42 -2.32 -2.51 10.60
N ALA A 43 -1.42 -1.60 10.99
CA ALA A 43 -0.32 -1.14 10.14
C ALA A 43 0.59 -2.29 9.66
N ARG A 44 0.91 -3.23 10.54
CA ARG A 44 1.72 -4.40 10.18
C ARG A 44 0.99 -5.36 9.25
N TRP A 45 -0.31 -5.52 9.42
CA TRP A 45 -1.11 -6.34 8.52
C TRP A 45 -1.23 -5.69 7.13
N LEU A 46 -1.51 -4.38 7.08
CA LEU A 46 -1.56 -3.61 5.83
C LEU A 46 -0.21 -3.64 5.09
N GLN A 47 0.89 -3.54 5.83
CA GLN A 47 2.24 -3.70 5.30
C GLN A 47 2.40 -5.05 4.61
N ALA A 48 2.15 -6.14 5.34
CA ALA A 48 2.29 -7.49 4.81
C ALA A 48 1.38 -7.75 3.60
N GLU A 49 0.14 -7.26 3.62
CA GLU A 49 -0.82 -7.48 2.54
C GLU A 49 -0.47 -6.70 1.26
N ILE A 50 -0.02 -5.45 1.41
CA ILE A 50 0.48 -4.65 0.28
C ILE A 50 1.75 -5.28 -0.31
N GLU A 51 2.67 -5.74 0.53
CA GLU A 51 3.90 -6.41 0.07
C GLU A 51 3.59 -7.72 -0.66
N ARG A 52 2.66 -8.53 -0.12
CA ARG A 52 2.21 -9.78 -0.73
C ARG A 52 1.62 -9.54 -2.11
N GLN A 53 0.64 -8.65 -2.24
CA GLN A 53 0.02 -8.30 -3.53
C GLN A 53 1.00 -7.62 -4.48
N GLY A 54 1.88 -6.76 -3.96
CA GLY A 54 2.95 -6.12 -4.72
C GLY A 54 3.86 -7.13 -5.40
N ARG A 55 4.32 -8.14 -4.64
CA ARG A 55 5.15 -9.23 -5.16
C ARG A 55 4.44 -10.01 -6.25
N GLU A 56 3.22 -10.45 -5.97
CA GLU A 56 2.44 -11.30 -6.87
C GLU A 56 2.11 -10.59 -8.19
N ARG A 57 1.70 -9.32 -8.11
CA ARG A 57 1.36 -8.52 -9.29
C ARG A 57 2.59 -8.14 -10.10
N TYR A 58 3.71 -7.85 -9.43
CA TYR A 58 4.98 -7.63 -10.12
C TYR A 58 5.43 -8.88 -10.90
N LEU A 59 5.44 -10.04 -10.25
CA LEU A 59 5.84 -11.31 -10.87
C LEU A 59 4.94 -11.73 -12.03
N SER A 60 3.65 -11.40 -11.96
CA SER A 60 2.66 -11.72 -13.00
C SER A 60 2.54 -10.67 -14.10
N GLY A 61 3.33 -9.59 -14.04
CA GLY A 61 3.25 -8.49 -15.01
C GLY A 61 1.98 -7.62 -14.87
N GLN A 62 1.25 -7.73 -13.76
CA GLN A 62 0.00 -7.00 -13.49
C GLN A 62 0.27 -5.63 -12.85
N TYR A 63 1.02 -4.79 -13.56
CA TYR A 63 1.32 -3.43 -13.14
C TYR A 63 1.26 -2.48 -14.34
N GLU A 64 1.03 -1.21 -14.06
CA GLU A 64 1.04 -0.15 -15.07
C GLU A 64 2.34 0.64 -14.97
N LEU A 65 2.91 1.02 -16.11
CA LEU A 65 4.07 1.91 -16.12
C LEU A 65 3.60 3.34 -15.82
N GLY A 66 4.16 3.92 -14.77
CA GLY A 66 3.96 5.32 -14.40
C GLY A 66 4.98 6.24 -15.06
N LYS A 67 5.34 7.31 -14.33
CA LYS A 67 6.32 8.31 -14.78
C LYS A 67 7.72 7.71 -14.86
N LEU A 68 8.37 7.89 -16.01
CA LEU A 68 9.81 7.72 -16.19
C LEU A 68 10.50 9.04 -15.87
N ASN A 69 11.45 9.04 -14.93
CA ASN A 69 12.28 10.22 -14.62
C ASN A 69 13.71 9.80 -14.25
N MET A 70 14.51 10.75 -13.77
CA MET A 70 15.90 10.51 -13.36
C MET A 70 16.08 9.46 -12.25
N PHE A 71 15.01 9.13 -11.51
CA PHE A 71 14.98 8.09 -10.48
C PHE A 71 14.51 6.74 -11.02
N GLY A 72 14.30 6.63 -12.33
CA GLY A 72 13.88 5.40 -13.01
C GLY A 72 12.40 5.37 -13.38
N GLN A 73 11.96 4.19 -13.78
CA GLN A 73 10.58 3.92 -14.17
C GLN A 73 9.73 3.61 -12.93
N ARG A 74 8.71 4.43 -12.67
CA ARG A 74 7.72 4.11 -11.65
C ARG A 74 6.79 2.99 -12.13
N ILE A 75 6.43 2.07 -11.24
CA ILE A 75 5.40 1.06 -11.48
C ILE A 75 4.22 1.32 -10.56
N ASN A 76 3.01 1.21 -11.10
CA ASN A 76 1.76 1.35 -10.37
C ASN A 76 1.13 -0.04 -10.23
N ILE A 77 0.90 -0.44 -8.99
CA ILE A 77 0.26 -1.70 -8.63
C ILE A 77 -1.07 -1.37 -7.95
N ARG A 78 -2.16 -1.93 -8.46
CA ARG A 78 -3.44 -1.89 -7.75
C ARG A 78 -3.37 -2.86 -6.57
N VAL A 79 -3.93 -2.51 -5.42
CA VAL A 79 -4.04 -3.37 -4.24
C VAL A 79 -5.51 -3.36 -3.82
N THR A 80 -6.01 -4.50 -3.37
CA THR A 80 -7.39 -4.66 -2.89
C THR A 80 -7.38 -5.13 -1.44
N ILE A 81 -8.08 -4.43 -0.55
CA ILE A 81 -8.22 -4.80 0.87
C ILE A 81 -9.70 -4.81 1.26
N PRO A 82 -10.13 -5.66 2.21
CA PRO A 82 -11.49 -5.65 2.72
C PRO A 82 -11.79 -4.39 3.53
N ARG A 83 -13.06 -3.96 3.60
CA ARG A 83 -13.50 -3.01 4.64
C ARG A 83 -13.52 -3.71 5.99
N LYS A 84 -12.98 -3.07 7.02
CA LYS A 84 -13.12 -3.56 8.41
C LYS A 84 -14.43 -3.12 9.07
N ASN A 85 -15.02 -2.02 8.60
CA ASN A 85 -16.23 -1.42 9.18
C ASN A 85 -17.49 -1.59 8.32
N GLY A 86 -17.49 -2.51 7.36
CA GLY A 86 -18.62 -2.73 6.47
C GLY A 86 -18.41 -3.90 5.53
N PHE A 87 -19.25 -4.00 4.50
CA PHE A 87 -19.16 -5.05 3.49
C PHE A 87 -18.39 -4.60 2.25
N GLY A 88 -17.69 -5.55 1.65
CA GLY A 88 -17.01 -5.39 0.36
C GLY A 88 -15.54 -4.98 0.49
N ASP A 89 -14.90 -4.97 -0.68
CA ASP A 89 -13.48 -4.66 -0.82
C ASP A 89 -13.27 -3.26 -1.40
N ILE A 90 -12.10 -2.70 -1.13
CA ILE A 90 -11.66 -1.42 -1.67
C ILE A 90 -10.35 -1.65 -2.41
N SER A 91 -10.25 -1.06 -3.60
CA SER A 91 -9.02 -1.05 -4.37
C SER A 91 -8.42 0.35 -4.47
N PHE A 92 -7.11 0.44 -4.28
CA PHE A 92 -6.34 1.66 -4.48
C PHE A 92 -5.03 1.35 -5.22
N VAL A 93 -4.38 2.38 -5.75
CA VAL A 93 -3.10 2.23 -6.47
C VAL A 93 -1.95 2.63 -5.55
N THR A 94 -0.92 1.80 -5.49
CA THR A 94 0.36 2.07 -4.84
C THR A 94 1.47 2.02 -5.88
N GLY A 95 2.49 2.85 -5.74
CA GLY A 95 3.61 2.92 -6.68
C GLY A 95 4.66 3.91 -6.24
#